data_AF-A0A955I6T3-F1
#
_entry.id   AF-A0A955I6T3-F1
#
_cell.length_a   1.000
_cell.length_b   1.000
_cell.length_c   1.000
_cell.angle_alpha   90.00
_cell.angle_beta   90.00
_cell.angle_gamma   90.00
#
_symmetry.space_group_name_H-M   'P 1'
#
loop_
_entity.id
_entity.type
_entity.pdbx_description
1 polymer ?
#
loop_
_entity_poly.entity_id
_entity_poly.type
_entity_poly.pdbx_seq_one_letter_code
_entity_poly.pdbx_strand_id
1 'polypeptide(L)'
;MRKKQITNFSGKVTRGSGDGTKIGFPTANILPNIDISGLKYGVYACDIYIEKKPYKGVAHYGPRAVFGETKPQFEVHILDFSRDIYERTVKVILGEFIRETIKFNSMEELRIQIINDINFIGGR
;
A
#
# COMPACT_ATOMS: atom_id res chain seq x y z
N MET A 1 -4.89 22.57 4.65
CA MET A 1 -4.44 21.76 5.81
C MET A 1 -3.27 20.89 5.35
N ARG A 2 -2.09 20.96 6.00
CA ARG A 2 -0.97 20.05 5.67
C ARG A 2 -1.39 18.63 6.05
N LYS A 3 -1.48 17.72 5.08
CA LYS A 3 -1.62 16.28 5.37
C LYS A 3 -0.48 15.88 6.31
N LYS A 4 -0.79 15.27 7.46
CA LYS A 4 0.20 14.88 8.45
C LYS A 4 1.07 13.77 7.86
N GLN A 5 2.27 14.12 7.42
CA GLN A 5 3.25 13.19 6.89
C GLN A 5 3.84 12.39 8.06
N ILE A 6 3.79 11.05 7.98
CA ILE A 6 4.41 10.15 8.97
C ILE A 6 5.88 9.94 8.62
N THR A 7 6.17 9.57 7.37
CA THR A 7 7.53 9.37 6.86
C THR A 7 7.58 9.50 5.34
N ASN A 8 8.76 9.46 4.75
CA ASN A 8 8.92 9.23 3.32
C ASN A 8 10.18 8.42 3.04
N PHE A 9 10.14 7.63 1.98
CA PHE A 9 11.27 6.80 1.56
C PHE A 9 11.24 6.57 0.05
N SER A 10 12.35 6.08 -0.47
CA SER A 10 12.39 5.51 -1.83
C SER A 10 12.33 4.00 -1.74
N GLY A 11 11.84 3.34 -2.78
CA GLY A 11 11.81 1.89 -2.80
C GLY A 11 11.72 1.35 -4.20
N LYS A 12 12.21 0.13 -4.38
CA LYS A 12 12.15 -0.57 -5.66
C LYS A 12 10.82 -1.31 -5.74
N VAL A 13 10.10 -1.17 -6.85
CA VAL A 13 8.91 -1.98 -7.10
C VAL A 13 9.35 -3.39 -7.47
N THR A 14 8.87 -4.37 -6.71
CA THR A 14 9.18 -5.79 -6.89
C THR A 14 7.92 -6.56 -7.31
N ARG A 15 8.13 -7.81 -7.76
CA ARG A 15 7.03 -8.74 -8.01
C ARG A 15 6.58 -9.36 -6.69
N GLY A 16 5.28 -9.24 -6.40
CA GLY A 16 4.62 -10.02 -5.35
C GLY A 16 3.89 -11.23 -5.93
N SER A 17 3.00 -11.86 -5.14
CA SER A 17 2.21 -13.02 -5.57
C SER A 17 1.10 -12.68 -6.59
N GLY A 18 0.76 -11.41 -6.74
CA GLY A 18 -0.28 -10.94 -7.66
C GLY A 18 -1.72 -11.16 -7.20
N ASP A 19 -1.96 -11.60 -5.96
CA ASP A 19 -3.30 -11.93 -5.47
C ASP A 19 -4.27 -10.74 -5.45
N GLY A 20 -3.76 -9.53 -5.19
CA GLY A 20 -4.59 -8.31 -5.26
C GLY A 20 -5.25 -8.13 -6.62
N THR A 21 -4.56 -8.51 -7.71
CA THR A 21 -5.11 -8.46 -9.07
C THR A 21 -6.31 -9.39 -9.23
N LYS A 22 -6.29 -10.58 -8.63
CA LYS A 22 -7.38 -11.57 -8.71
C LYS A 22 -8.68 -11.05 -8.09
N ILE A 23 -8.59 -10.10 -7.16
CA ILE A 23 -9.74 -9.48 -6.49
C ILE A 23 -10.01 -8.04 -6.93
N GLY A 24 -9.36 -7.58 -8.01
CA GLY A 24 -9.58 -6.26 -8.59
C GLY A 24 -8.85 -5.11 -7.90
N PHE A 25 -7.90 -5.39 -7.01
CA PHE A 25 -7.06 -4.40 -6.32
C PHE A 25 -5.58 -4.69 -6.54
N PRO A 26 -5.05 -4.44 -7.75
CA PRO A 26 -3.63 -4.64 -8.03
C PRO A 26 -2.78 -3.79 -7.09
N THR A 27 -1.73 -4.38 -6.51
CA THR A 27 -0.79 -3.70 -5.60
C THR A 27 0.63 -3.74 -6.14
N ALA A 28 1.34 -2.62 -6.02
CA ALA A 28 2.78 -2.55 -6.20
C ALA A 28 3.46 -2.94 -4.89
N ASN A 29 4.27 -3.99 -4.93
CA ASN A 29 5.09 -4.38 -3.79
C ASN A 29 6.33 -3.48 -3.79
N ILE A 30 6.60 -2.78 -2.69
CA ILE A 30 7.71 -1.84 -2.60
C ILE A 30 8.72 -2.38 -1.60
N LEU A 31 9.95 -2.58 -2.04
CA LEU A 31 11.09 -2.84 -1.16
C LEU A 31 11.69 -1.49 -0.73
N PRO A 32 11.49 -1.05 0.53
CA PRO A 32 11.99 0.24 0.99
C PRO A 32 13.52 0.26 1.05
N ASN A 33 14.13 1.41 0.79
CA ASN A 33 15.57 1.62 0.90
C ASN A 33 16.05 2.02 2.31
N ILE A 34 15.12 2.11 3.27
CA ILE A 34 15.37 2.40 4.68
C ILE A 34 14.66 1.36 5.55
N ASP A 35 15.04 1.28 6.81
CA ASP A 35 14.29 0.52 7.78
C ASP A 35 12.96 1.22 8.13
N ILE A 36 11.86 0.49 8.00
CA ILE A 36 10.50 0.94 8.35
C ILE A 36 9.87 0.07 9.44
N SER A 37 10.66 -0.75 10.13
CA SER A 37 10.23 -1.67 11.20
C SER A 37 9.50 -0.96 12.35
N GLY A 38 9.78 0.32 12.59
CA GLY A 38 9.10 1.14 13.59
C GLY A 38 7.69 1.62 13.22
N LEU A 39 7.22 1.38 11.99
CA LEU A 39 5.84 1.70 11.60
C LEU A 39 4.86 0.68 12.21
N LYS A 40 3.66 1.15 12.56
CA LYS A 40 2.58 0.25 12.96
C LYS A 40 2.15 -0.60 11.77
N TYR A 41 1.77 -1.85 12.03
CA TYR A 41 1.14 -2.65 10.98
C TYR A 41 -0.28 -2.16 10.72
N GLY A 42 -0.62 -1.98 9.45
CA GLY A 42 -1.93 -1.53 9.04
C GLY A 42 -1.95 -0.86 7.67
N VAL A 43 -3.01 -0.08 7.46
CA VAL A 43 -3.28 0.63 6.22
C VAL A 43 -3.07 2.12 6.41
N TYR A 44 -2.47 2.75 5.42
CA TYR A 44 -2.10 4.15 5.41
C TYR A 44 -2.58 4.82 4.12
N ALA A 45 -2.95 6.10 4.21
CA ALA A 45 -3.01 6.96 3.04
C ALA A 45 -1.58 7.30 2.60
N CYS A 46 -1.30 7.31 1.30
CA CYS A 46 0.01 7.72 0.79
C CYS A 46 -0.09 8.45 -0.54
N ASP A 47 0.95 9.20 -0.84
CA ASP A 47 1.23 9.67 -2.20
C ASP A 47 2.48 8.92 -2.70
N ILE A 48 2.40 8.37 -3.92
CA ILE A 48 3.50 7.67 -4.59
C ILE A 48 3.93 8.45 -5.83
N TYR A 49 5.22 8.67 -5.96
CA TYR A 49 5.81 9.40 -7.08
C TYR A 49 6.49 8.41 -8.02
N ILE A 50 6.02 8.40 -9.27
CA ILE A 50 6.53 7.57 -10.36
C ILE A 50 6.98 8.53 -11.44
N GLU A 51 8.27 8.50 -11.82
CA GLU A 51 8.82 9.41 -12.84
C GLU A 51 8.49 10.89 -12.56
N LYS A 52 8.54 11.29 -11.27
CA LYS A 52 8.19 12.63 -10.75
C LYS A 52 6.69 12.99 -10.78
N LYS A 53 5.81 12.12 -11.30
CA LYS A 53 4.37 12.33 -11.25
C LYS A 53 3.78 11.72 -9.97
N PRO A 54 3.03 12.49 -9.15
CA PRO A 54 2.36 11.98 -7.97
C PRO A 54 1.08 11.24 -8.32
N TYR A 55 0.81 10.18 -7.56
CA TYR A 55 -0.45 9.43 -7.56
C TYR A 55 -0.88 9.22 -6.11
N LYS A 56 -2.19 9.26 -5.85
CA LYS A 56 -2.74 8.86 -4.55
C LYS A 56 -2.77 7.33 -4.45
N GLY A 57 -2.62 6.80 -3.24
CA GLY A 57 -2.78 5.38 -3.00
C GLY A 57 -3.06 5.03 -1.55
N VAL A 58 -3.46 3.79 -1.33
CA VAL A 58 -3.52 3.17 0.00
C VAL A 58 -2.36 2.18 0.13
N ALA A 59 -1.60 2.33 1.21
CA ALA A 59 -0.47 1.47 1.51
C ALA A 59 -0.81 0.50 2.63
N HIS A 60 -0.58 -0.79 2.42
CA HIS A 60 -0.60 -1.81 3.46
C HIS A 60 0.84 -2.09 3.91
N TYR A 61 1.09 -2.00 5.22
CA TYR A 61 2.33 -2.46 5.83
C TYR A 61 2.01 -3.53 6.88
N GLY A 62 2.53 -4.74 6.71
CA GLY A 62 2.30 -5.82 7.66
C GLY A 62 2.56 -7.20 7.07
N PRO A 63 2.49 -8.25 7.89
CA PRO A 63 2.62 -9.62 7.43
C PRO A 63 1.44 -10.00 6.54
N ARG A 64 1.67 -10.83 5.51
CA ARG A 64 0.57 -11.50 4.81
C ARG A 64 -0.08 -12.49 5.76
N ALA A 65 -1.27 -12.16 6.26
CA ALA A 65 -2.02 -13.01 7.18
C ALA A 65 -2.40 -14.39 6.61
N VAL A 66 -2.28 -14.59 5.28
CA VAL A 66 -2.81 -15.77 4.57
C VAL A 66 -1.75 -16.86 4.30
N PHE A 67 -0.44 -16.62 4.48
CA PHE A 67 0.56 -17.60 4.03
C PHE A 67 1.80 -17.77 4.94
N GLY A 68 1.67 -17.59 6.25
CA GLY A 68 2.77 -17.90 7.19
C GLY A 68 4.07 -17.12 6.93
N GLU A 69 4.02 -16.03 6.16
CA GLU A 69 5.16 -15.19 5.88
C GLU A 69 5.54 -14.39 7.12
N THR A 70 6.79 -14.53 7.55
CA THR A 70 7.32 -13.89 8.77
C THR A 70 7.82 -12.47 8.53
N LYS A 71 8.03 -12.06 7.27
CA LYS A 71 8.51 -10.72 6.92
C LYS A 71 7.34 -9.82 6.52
N PRO A 72 7.22 -8.63 7.10
CA PRO A 72 6.19 -7.68 6.68
C PRO A 72 6.45 -7.20 5.25
N GLN A 73 5.37 -7.09 4.47
CA GLN A 73 5.40 -6.53 3.13
C GLN A 73 4.89 -5.09 3.16
N PHE A 74 5.41 -4.25 2.27
CA PHE A 74 4.87 -2.92 2.00
C PHE A 74 4.26 -2.92 0.60
N GLU A 75 2.93 -2.81 0.54
CA GLU A 75 2.16 -2.88 -0.70
C GLU A 75 1.38 -1.59 -0.91
N VAL A 76 1.37 -1.06 -2.13
CA VAL A 76 0.58 0.14 -2.47
C VAL A 76 -0.44 -0.19 -3.55
N HIS A 77 -1.72 0.00 -3.26
CA HIS A 77 -2.74 0.12 -4.29
C HIS A 77 -2.78 1.57 -4.79
N ILE A 78 -2.40 1.77 -6.04
CA ILE A 78 -2.26 3.09 -6.66
C ILE A 78 -3.57 3.41 -7.37
N LEU A 79 -4.20 4.53 -7.04
CA LEU A 79 -5.47 4.94 -7.63
C LEU A 79 -5.29 5.40 -9.07
N ASP A 80 -6.27 5.08 -9.92
CA ASP A 80 -6.33 5.46 -11.34
C ASP A 80 -5.03 5.15 -12.11
N PHE A 81 -4.42 4.00 -11.80
CA PHE A 81 -3.13 3.60 -12.34
C PHE A 81 -3.15 2.20 -12.94
N SER A 82 -2.65 2.07 -14.17
CA SER A 82 -2.70 0.83 -14.96
C SER A 82 -1.40 0.51 -15.70
N ARG A 83 -0.29 1.17 -15.38
CA ARG A 83 1.01 0.96 -16.04
C ARG A 83 1.86 -0.08 -15.31
N ASP A 84 2.70 -0.79 -16.04
CA ASP A 84 3.78 -1.60 -15.46
C ASP A 84 4.91 -0.68 -14.97
N ILE A 85 5.32 -0.89 -13.72
CA ILE A 85 6.41 -0.17 -13.04
C ILE A 85 7.39 -1.12 -12.33
N TYR A 86 7.39 -2.42 -12.66
CA TYR A 86 8.36 -3.35 -12.07
C TYR A 86 9.79 -2.88 -12.27
N GLU A 87 10.62 -3.16 -11.27
CA GLU A 87 12.05 -2.78 -11.21
C GLU A 87 12.31 -1.27 -11.17
N ARG A 88 11.26 -0.42 -11.20
CA ARG A 88 11.41 1.03 -11.05
C ARG A 88 11.56 1.42 -9.59
N THR A 89 12.36 2.45 -9.36
CA THR A 89 12.42 3.13 -8.06
C THR A 89 11.31 4.18 -7.99
N VAL A 90 10.52 4.12 -6.92
CA VAL A 90 9.47 5.09 -6.60
C VAL A 90 9.78 5.80 -5.30
N LYS A 91 9.21 6.98 -5.10
CA LYS A 91 9.20 7.65 -3.80
C LYS A 91 7.82 7.55 -3.19
N VAL A 92 7.75 7.15 -1.92
CA VAL A 92 6.51 7.06 -1.15
C VAL A 92 6.52 8.15 -0.08
N ILE A 93 5.47 8.94 -0.03
CA ILE A 93 5.14 9.84 1.08
C ILE A 93 4.03 9.17 1.88
N LEU A 94 4.38 8.62 3.03
CA LEU A 94 3.43 7.94 3.91
C LEU A 94 2.71 8.98 4.77
N GLY A 95 1.39 9.03 4.61
CA GLY A 95 0.50 9.97 5.29
C GLY A 95 -0.23 9.29 6.45
N GLU A 96 -1.50 9.64 6.60
CA GLU A 96 -2.36 9.24 7.72
C GLU A 96 -2.52 7.72 7.85
N PHE A 97 -2.45 7.24 9.09
CA PHE A 97 -2.82 5.86 9.44
C PHE A 97 -4.34 5.74 9.41
N ILE A 98 -4.85 4.78 8.62
CA ILE A 98 -6.29 4.55 8.43
C ILE A 98 -6.79 3.53 9.45
N ARG A 99 -6.11 2.38 9.57
CA ARG A 99 -6.52 1.28 10.46
C ARG A 99 -5.40 0.25 10.65
N GLU A 100 -5.53 -0.58 11.68
CA GLU A 100 -4.68 -1.76 11.89
C GLU A 100 -4.95 -2.86 10.86
N THR A 101 -4.05 -3.86 10.80
CA THR A 101 -4.24 -5.07 10.00
C THR A 101 -5.43 -5.88 10.54
N ILE A 102 -6.27 -6.39 9.64
CA ILE A 102 -7.47 -7.17 9.98
C ILE A 102 -7.32 -8.55 9.33
N LYS A 103 -7.70 -9.59 10.08
CA LYS A 103 -7.92 -10.92 9.51
C LYS A 103 -9.35 -10.99 8.98
N PHE A 104 -9.50 -11.44 7.74
CA PHE A 104 -10.80 -11.61 7.10
C PHE A 104 -11.17 -13.08 7.03
N ASN A 105 -12.45 -13.38 7.18
CA ASN A 105 -12.98 -14.73 7.08
C ASN A 105 -13.40 -15.09 5.65
N SER A 106 -13.46 -14.09 4.76
CA SER A 106 -13.77 -14.29 3.34
C SER A 106 -13.07 -13.26 2.45
N MET A 107 -12.96 -13.59 1.15
CA MET A 107 -12.45 -12.67 0.14
C MET A 107 -13.36 -11.45 -0.06
N GLU A 108 -14.67 -11.61 0.15
CA GLU A 108 -15.65 -10.52 0.01
C GLU A 108 -15.50 -9.48 1.12
N GLU A 109 -15.30 -9.92 2.38
CA GLU A 109 -15.01 -9.01 3.49
C GLU A 109 -13.75 -8.18 3.24
N LEU A 110 -12.68 -8.83 2.74
CA LEU A 110 -11.46 -8.15 2.34
C LEU A 110 -11.74 -7.10 1.24
N ARG A 111 -12.50 -7.48 0.21
CA ARG A 111 -12.85 -6.60 -0.91
C ARG A 111 -13.60 -5.37 -0.42
N ILE A 112 -14.63 -5.54 0.40
CA ILE A 112 -15.42 -4.46 1.00
C ILE A 112 -14.53 -3.53 1.83
N GLN A 113 -13.63 -4.09 2.64
CA GLN A 113 -12.75 -3.27 3.46
C GLN A 113 -11.77 -2.44 2.62
N ILE A 114 -11.20 -2.99 1.54
CA ILE A 114 -10.32 -2.23 0.65
C ILE A 114 -11.08 -1.06 0.02
N ILE A 115 -12.34 -1.25 -0.39
CA ILE A 115 -13.19 -0.17 -0.92
C ILE A 115 -13.37 0.94 0.13
N ASN A 116 -13.63 0.57 1.39
CA ASN A 116 -13.75 1.55 2.48
C ASN A 116 -12.45 2.33 2.70
N ASP A 117 -11.30 1.65 2.64
CA ASP A 117 -9.98 2.28 2.78
C ASP A 117 -9.70 3.27 1.64
N ILE A 118 -10.08 2.93 0.41
CA ILE A 118 -9.97 3.81 -0.77
C ILE A 118 -10.92 5.01 -0.64
N ASN A 119 -12.17 4.77 -0.26
CA ASN A 119 -13.17 5.84 -0.09
C ASN A 119 -12.76 6.83 1.00
N PHE A 120 -12.10 6.36 2.07
CA PHE A 120 -11.55 7.21 3.12
C PHE A 120 -10.57 8.29 2.58
N ILE A 121 -9.80 7.95 1.55
CA ILE A 121 -8.84 8.89 0.93
C ILE A 121 -9.41 9.63 -0.28
N GLY A 122 -10.46 9.10 -0.93
CA GLY A 122 -11.14 9.67 -2.09
C GLY A 122 -12.19 10.73 -1.75
N GLY A 123 -12.86 10.60 -0.60
CA GLY A 123 -13.81 11.60 -0.08
C GLY A 123 -13.17 12.85 0.54
N ARG A 124 -11.85 13.04 0.37
CA ARG A 124 -11.04 14.13 0.94
C ARG A 124 -10.18 14.85 -0.11
#